data_AF-A0A915IE48-F1
#
_entry.id   AF-A0A915IE48-F1
#
_cell.length_a   1.000
_cell.length_b   1.000
_cell.length_c   1.000
_cell.angle_alpha   90.00
_cell.angle_beta   90.00
_cell.angle_gamma   90.00
#
_symmetry.space_group_name_H-M   'P 1'
#
loop_
_entity.id
_entity.type
_entity.pdbx_description
1 polymer ?
#
loop_
_entity_poly.entity_id
_entity_poly.type
_entity_poly.pdbx_seq_one_letter_code
_entity_poly.pdbx_strand_id
1 'polypeptide(L)' 'MSDSDDDPCPTSSGNLEDQSFPVKLAMWDFNQCDVKRCTGRKLSRLGYVKILKLGQRFGGIILTPTATICVSPDTDR' A
#
# COMPACT_ATOMS: atom_id res chain seq x y z
N MET A 1 -6.46 24.75 23.81
CA MET A 1 -6.05 23.35 23.61
C MET A 1 -5.97 23.18 22.11
N SER A 2 -4.74 23.12 21.60
CA SER A 2 -4.44 23.23 20.18
C SER A 2 -3.98 21.85 19.73
N ASP A 3 -4.91 21.02 19.25
CA ASP A 3 -4.56 19.71 18.66
C ASP A 3 -4.34 19.93 17.17
N SER A 4 -3.08 20.16 16.80
CA SER A 4 -2.62 20.21 15.41
C SER A 4 -1.66 19.05 15.19
N ASP A 5 -2.21 17.84 15.04
CA ASP A 5 -1.50 16.68 14.53
C ASP A 5 -1.79 16.53 13.03
N ASP A 6 -1.34 17.50 12.23
CA ASP A 6 -1.18 17.34 10.79
C ASP A 6 0.21 16.75 10.59
N ASP A 7 0.34 15.43 10.74
CA ASP A 7 1.58 14.69 10.48
C ASP A 7 1.80 14.69 8.96
N PRO A 8 2.75 15.47 8.40
CA PRO A 8 2.93 15.55 6.96
C PRO A 8 3.38 14.18 6.48
N CYS A 9 2.54 13.56 5.64
CA CYS A 9 2.84 12.29 4.98
C CYS A 9 4.25 12.41 4.35
N PRO A 10 5.25 11.63 4.82
CA PRO A 10 6.59 11.75 4.30
C PRO A 10 6.54 11.26 2.86
N THR A 11 6.58 12.20 1.92
CA THR A 11 6.93 11.93 0.53
C THR A 11 8.43 11.66 0.53
N SER A 12 8.80 10.49 1.06
CA SER A 12 10.15 9.97 1.02
C SER A 12 10.44 9.60 -0.43
N SER A 13 10.84 10.60 -1.21
CA SER A 13 11.66 10.46 -2.41
C SER A 13 13.06 9.98 -2.01
N GLY A 14 13.14 8.89 -1.25
CA GLY A 14 14.37 8.18 -0.93
C GLY A 14 14.51 7.03 -1.91
N ASN A 15 15.71 6.84 -2.45
CA ASN A 15 16.05 5.65 -3.25
C ASN A 15 15.51 4.40 -2.54
N LEU A 16 14.45 3.82 -3.10
CA LEU A 16 13.99 2.49 -2.77
C LEU A 16 15.10 1.58 -3.28
N GLU A 17 16.08 1.27 -2.44
CA GLU A 17 16.89 0.08 -2.69
C GLU A 17 15.87 -1.05 -2.72
N ASP A 18 15.56 -1.51 -3.94
CA ASP A 18 14.64 -2.59 -4.23
C ASP A 18 15.12 -3.81 -3.42
N GLN A 19 14.62 -3.96 -2.20
CA GLN A 19 14.62 -5.25 -1.54
C GLN A 19 13.92 -6.16 -2.54
N SER A 20 14.68 -7.12 -3.08
CA SER A 20 14.27 -7.99 -4.18
C SER A 20 13.08 -8.85 -3.75
N PHE A 21 11.89 -8.26 -3.71
CA PHE A 21 10.64 -8.95 -3.54
C PHE A 21 10.20 -9.41 -4.93
N PRO A 22 9.79 -10.67 -5.10
CA PRO A 22 9.58 -11.27 -6.42
C PRO A 22 8.41 -10.65 -7.20
N VAL A 23 7.61 -9.78 -6.57
CA VAL A 23 6.46 -9.12 -7.19
C VAL A 23 6.40 -7.65 -6.84
N LYS A 24 5.85 -6.84 -7.74
CA LYS A 24 5.60 -5.41 -7.48
C LYS A 24 4.33 -5.27 -6.64
N LEU A 25 4.46 -4.79 -5.41
CA LEU A 25 3.32 -4.53 -4.54
C LEU A 25 2.96 -3.05 -4.51
N ALA A 26 1.67 -2.76 -4.53
CA ALA A 26 1.14 -1.42 -4.41
C ALA A 26 -0.15 -1.42 -3.58
N MET A 27 -0.46 -0.31 -2.90
CA MET A 27 -1.71 -0.16 -2.15
C MET A 27 -2.23 1.28 -2.19
N TRP A 28 -3.53 1.45 -1.97
CA TRP A 28 -4.12 2.76 -1.68
C TRP A 28 -4.28 2.91 -0.17
N ASP A 29 -3.77 4.02 0.37
CA ASP A 29 -3.95 4.36 1.78
C ASP A 29 -5.11 5.33 1.93
N PHE A 30 -6.21 4.85 2.53
CA PHE A 30 -7.41 5.66 2.80
C PHE A 30 -7.38 6.33 4.16
N ASN A 31 -6.30 6.18 4.93
CA ASN A 31 -6.18 6.70 6.30
C ASN A 31 -7.25 6.22 7.30
N GLN A 32 -7.89 5.07 7.03
CA GLN A 32 -8.96 4.52 7.87
C GLN A 32 -8.46 3.59 8.99
N CYS A 33 -7.16 3.28 9.02
CA CYS A 33 -6.54 2.42 10.02
C CYS A 33 -5.69 3.21 11.03
N ASP A 34 -5.59 2.70 12.26
CA ASP A 34 -4.60 3.16 13.26
C ASP A 34 -3.18 3.01 12.70
N VAL A 35 -2.47 4.14 12.57
CA VAL A 35 -1.13 4.23 11.98
C VAL A 35 -0.13 3.29 12.67
N LYS A 36 -0.25 3.08 13.99
CA LYS A 36 0.70 2.25 14.75
C LYS A 36 0.46 0.75 14.59
N ARG A 37 -0.74 0.35 14.16
CA ARG A 37 -1.15 -1.06 14.02
C ARG A 37 -1.32 -1.51 12.57
N CYS A 38 -1.31 -0.56 11.63
CA CYS A 38 -1.56 -0.84 10.22
C CYS A 38 -0.36 -1.55 9.57
N THR A 39 -0.51 -2.84 9.27
CA THR A 39 0.52 -3.65 8.60
C THR A 39 0.86 -3.12 7.21
N GLY A 40 -0.12 -2.55 6.49
CA GLY A 40 0.10 -1.93 5.19
C GLY A 40 1.10 -0.76 5.24
N ARG A 41 0.90 0.19 6.17
CA ARG A 41 1.83 1.31 6.37
C ARG A 41 3.21 0.84 6.84
N LYS A 42 3.27 -0.22 7.65
CA LYS A 42 4.54 -0.85 8.03
C LYS A 42 5.29 -1.36 6.80
N LEU A 43 4.62 -2.04 5.87
CA LEU A 43 5.25 -2.53 4.63
C LEU A 43 5.72 -1.39 3.72
N SER A 44 4.97 -0.29 3.65
CA SER A 44 5.39 0.90 2.91
C SER A 44 6.65 1.54 3.51
N ARG A 45 6.72 1.69 4.83
CA ARG A 45 7.92 2.18 5.53
C ARG A 45 9.14 1.26 5.36
N LEU A 46 8.92 -0.04 5.18
CA LEU A 46 9.97 -1.01 4.90
C LEU A 46 10.38 -1.08 3.42
N GLY A 47 9.74 -0.30 2.53
CA GLY A 47 10.07 -0.27 1.10
C GLY A 47 9.48 -1.41 0.27
N TYR A 48 8.68 -2.32 0.86
CA TYR A 48 8.08 -3.44 0.12
C TYR A 48 6.86 -3.06 -0.72
N VAL A 49 6.16 -1.98 -0.36
CA VAL A 49 4.91 -1.58 -1.02
C VAL A 49 4.92 -0.10 -1.38
N LYS A 50 4.57 0.20 -2.63
CA LYS A 50 4.34 1.56 -3.10
C LYS A 50 2.93 2.06 -2.73
N ILE A 51 2.82 3.23 -2.12
CA ILE A 51 1.54 3.91 -1.93
C ILE A 51 1.12 4.56 -3.25
N LEU A 52 -0.10 4.27 -3.69
CA LEU A 52 -0.73 4.83 -4.88
C LEU A 52 -1.60 6.03 -4.52
N LYS A 53 -1.69 6.99 -5.44
CA LYS A 53 -2.66 8.09 -5.32
C LYS A 53 -4.08 7.56 -5.55
N LEU A 54 -5.07 8.16 -4.89
CA LEU A 54 -6.47 7.84 -5.16
C LEU A 54 -6.78 8.10 -6.65
N GLY A 55 -7.42 7.13 -7.30
CA GLY A 55 -7.70 7.15 -8.75
C GLY A 55 -6.58 6.61 -9.64
N GLN A 56 -5.37 6.42 -9.12
CA GLN A 56 -4.31 5.72 -9.86
C GLN A 56 -4.69 4.25 -10.02
N ARG A 57 -4.63 3.72 -11.25
CA ARG A 57 -4.88 2.30 -11.52
C ARG A 57 -3.64 1.44 -11.26
N PHE A 58 -3.86 0.19 -10.88
CA PHE A 58 -2.83 -0.84 -10.82
C PHE A 58 -3.11 -1.89 -11.90
N GLY A 59 -2.14 -2.12 -12.79
CA GLY A 59 -2.28 -3.05 -13.92
C GLY A 59 -1.93 -4.49 -13.56
N GLY A 60 -2.62 -5.06 -12.57
CA GLY A 60 -2.38 -6.42 -12.08
C GLY A 60 -3.55 -6.90 -11.22
N ILE A 61 -3.28 -7.88 -10.35
CA ILE A 61 -4.29 -8.43 -9.44
C ILE A 61 -4.60 -7.41 -8.33
N ILE A 62 -5.87 -7.05 -8.16
CA ILE A 62 -6.34 -6.15 -7.11
C ILE A 62 -7.09 -6.98 -6.07
N LEU A 63 -6.58 -6.96 -4.83
CA LEU A 63 -7.25 -7.58 -3.70
C LEU A 63 -8.22 -6.57 -3.08
N THR A 64 -9.48 -6.97 -2.94
CA THR A 64 -10.53 -6.17 -2.27
C THR A 64 -11.39 -7.08 -1.39
N PRO A 65 -11.81 -6.64 -0.20
CA PRO A 65 -12.72 -7.42 0.65
C PRO A 65 -14.10 -7.66 0.01
N THR A 66 -14.43 -6.91 -1.05
CA THR A 66 -15.68 -7.05 -1.80
C THR A 66 -15.56 -7.95 -3.04
N ALA A 67 -14.41 -8.61 -3.24
CA ALA A 67 -14.19 -9.48 -4.40
C ALA A 67 -15.12 -10.71 -4.34
N THR A 68 -15.69 -11.07 -5.49
CA THR A 68 -16.56 -12.25 -5.62
C THR A 68 -15.80 -13.49 -6.12
N ILE A 69 -14.56 -13.32 -6.59
CA ILE A 69 -13.72 -14.37 -7.14
C ILE A 69 -12.46 -14.48 -6.27
N CYS A 70 -12.13 -15.70 -5.86
CA CYS A 70 -10.90 -16.00 -5.13
C CYS A 70 -9.72 -16.12 -6.09
N VAL A 71 -8.55 -15.69 -5.63
CA VAL A 71 -7.30 -15.82 -6.41
C VAL A 71 -6.94 -17.29 -6.58
N SER A 72 -6.63 -17.71 -7.81
CA SER A 72 -6.24 -19.08 -8.17
C SER A 72 -5.05 -19.09 -9.14
N PRO A 73 -4.01 -19.91 -8.89
CA PRO A 73 -2.88 -20.07 -9.82
C PRO A 73 -3.26 -20.58 -11.22
N ASP A 74 -4.40 -21.28 -11.33
CA ASP A 74 -4.85 -21.86 -12.60
C ASP A 74 -5.54 -20.83 -13.49
N THR A 75 -6.17 -19.82 -12.89
CA THR A 75 -7.04 -18.85 -13.59
C THR A 75 -6.40 -17.48 -13.74
N ASP A 76 -5.60 -17.05 -12.74
CA ASP A 76 -5.06 -15.69 -12.68
C ASP A 76 -3.57 -15.69 -13.11
N ARG A 77 -3.29 -15.13 -14.29
CA ARG A 77 -1.94 -14.96 -14.85
C ARG A 77 -1.70 -13.57 -15.40
#